data_AF-A0A2S6CBK4-F1
#
_entry.id   AF-A0A2S6CBK4-F1
#
_cell.length_a   1.000
_cell.length_b   1.000
_cell.length_c   1.000
_cell.angle_alpha   90.00
_cell.angle_beta   90.00
_cell.angle_gamma   90.00
#
_symmetry.space_group_name_H-M   'P 1'
#
loop_
_entity.id
_entity.type
_entity.pdbx_description
1 polymer ?
#
loop_
_entity_poly.entity_id
_entity_poly.type
_entity_poly.pdbx_seq_one_letter_code
_entity_poly.pdbx_strand_id
1 'polypeptide(L)'
;MFDAAVLWLGTARFLGIVCPILFAGVTIQYSFILVDPIVSHAPNEKIMAKLWLHAYQLGPYWVPPLILPGTLANAYLAYLSPAESWQRLSYMFAAGGIFSILLPITFFVMEPGINGACKWKVQSLLKDENFSMPETTIWKPSAHKHGGTQKSRRWAEKTSMKELVLYWRWMNDFRWALGMVAGIASGWATFSSL
;
A
#
# COMPACT_ATOMS: atom_id res chain seq x y z
N MET A 1 32.71 1.48 23.09
CA MET A 1 32.53 1.97 21.72
C MET A 1 31.64 0.95 21.02
N PHE A 2 30.40 1.29 20.67
CA PHE A 2 29.54 0.33 19.96
C PHE A 2 30.15 0.08 18.57
N ASP A 3 30.32 -1.19 18.22
CA ASP A 3 30.74 -1.58 16.88
C ASP A 3 29.65 -1.14 15.88
N ALA A 4 30.03 -0.33 14.89
CA ALA A 4 29.12 0.15 13.87
C ALA A 4 28.43 -0.99 13.12
N ALA A 5 29.09 -2.15 12.97
CA ALA A 5 28.50 -3.33 12.35
C ALA A 5 27.32 -3.89 13.16
N VAL A 6 27.44 -3.92 14.49
CA VAL A 6 26.38 -4.37 15.39
C VAL A 6 25.18 -3.41 15.35
N LEU A 7 25.46 -2.10 15.33
CA LEU A 7 24.42 -1.08 15.23
C LEU A 7 23.65 -1.18 13.90
N TRP A 8 24.35 -1.39 12.78
CA TRP A 8 23.71 -1.52 11.47
C TRP A 8 22.89 -2.80 11.34
N LEU A 9 23.39 -3.93 11.83
CA LEU A 9 22.64 -5.18 11.84
C LEU A 9 21.37 -5.08 12.70
N GLY A 10 21.48 -4.48 13.89
CA GLY A 10 20.34 -4.23 14.76
C GLY A 10 19.29 -3.33 14.11
N THR A 11 19.74 -2.25 13.45
CA THR A 11 18.87 -1.33 12.71
C THR A 11 18.15 -2.03 11.56
N ALA A 12 18.87 -2.85 10.78
CA ALA A 12 18.26 -3.61 9.68
C ALA A 12 17.22 -4.60 10.19
N ARG A 13 17.50 -5.35 11.27
CA ARG A 13 16.54 -6.25 11.92
C ARG A 13 15.29 -5.49 12.38
N PHE A 14 15.48 -4.35 13.05
CA PHE A 14 14.39 -3.51 13.51
C PHE A 14 13.50 -3.05 12.35
N LEU A 15 14.09 -2.43 11.31
CA LEU A 15 13.35 -1.94 10.15
C LEU A 15 12.69 -3.09 9.36
N GLY A 16 13.37 -4.22 9.23
CA GLY A 16 12.87 -5.41 8.53
C GLY A 16 11.57 -5.96 9.13
N ILE A 17 11.38 -5.82 10.44
CA ILE A 17 10.18 -6.26 11.17
C ILE A 17 9.17 -5.12 11.32
N VAL A 18 9.59 -3.95 11.78
CA VAL A 18 8.69 -2.88 12.18
C VAL A 18 8.01 -2.23 10.99
N CYS A 19 8.72 -1.98 9.90
CA CYS A 19 8.14 -1.37 8.71
C CYS A 19 6.97 -2.16 8.10
N PRO A 20 7.07 -3.47 7.83
CA PRO A 20 5.93 -4.26 7.33
C PRO A 20 4.76 -4.32 8.32
N ILE A 21 5.05 -4.44 9.62
CA ILE A 21 4.00 -4.48 10.65
C ILE A 21 3.28 -3.14 10.77
N LEU A 22 4.00 -2.01 10.76
CA LEU A 22 3.39 -0.68 10.73
C LEU A 22 2.60 -0.46 9.45
N PHE A 23 3.12 -0.89 8.29
CA PHE A 23 2.37 -0.82 7.04
C PHE A 23 1.05 -1.59 7.13
N ALA A 24 1.08 -2.82 7.64
CA ALA A 24 -0.12 -3.62 7.85
C ALA A 24 -1.07 -2.95 8.83
N GLY A 25 -0.56 -2.44 9.96
CA GLY A 25 -1.31 -1.74 10.99
C GLY A 25 -1.99 -0.45 10.52
N VAL A 26 -1.35 0.34 9.65
CA VAL A 26 -2.00 1.51 9.05
C VAL A 26 -3.03 1.07 8.01
N THR A 27 -2.70 0.10 7.16
CA THR A 27 -3.59 -0.36 6.08
C THR A 27 -4.87 -1.03 6.61
N ILE A 28 -4.78 -1.77 7.71
CA ILE A 28 -5.96 -2.35 8.39
C ILE A 28 -6.84 -1.23 8.99
N GLN A 29 -6.26 -0.20 9.58
CA GLN A 29 -7.01 0.96 10.07
C GLN A 29 -7.75 1.68 8.93
N TYR A 30 -7.13 1.82 7.75
CA TYR A 30 -7.85 2.36 6.59
C TYR A 30 -9.06 1.50 6.18
N SER A 31 -8.98 0.19 6.37
CA SER A 31 -10.06 -0.73 5.98
C SER A 31 -11.23 -0.70 6.97
N PHE A 32 -10.98 -0.59 8.27
CA PHE A 32 -12.01 -0.65 9.31
C PHE A 32 -12.37 0.70 9.92
N ILE A 33 -11.40 1.58 10.16
CA ILE A 33 -11.64 2.87 10.83
C ILE A 33 -11.99 3.96 9.81
N LEU A 34 -11.52 3.83 8.56
CA LEU A 34 -11.79 4.81 7.52
C LEU A 34 -12.90 4.37 6.55
N VAL A 35 -12.79 3.18 5.94
CA VAL A 35 -13.76 2.76 4.92
C VAL A 35 -15.13 2.42 5.51
N ASP A 36 -15.21 1.70 6.63
CA ASP A 36 -16.51 1.30 7.19
C ASP A 36 -17.42 2.51 7.51
N PRO A 37 -16.94 3.57 8.18
CA PRO A 37 -17.75 4.76 8.40
C PRO A 37 -18.11 5.50 7.11
N ILE A 38 -17.18 5.61 6.16
CA ILE A 38 -17.43 6.24 4.85
C ILE A 38 -18.57 5.53 4.12
N VAL A 39 -18.55 4.20 4.07
CA VAL A 39 -19.54 3.40 3.34
C VAL A 39 -20.89 3.34 4.04
N SER A 40 -20.89 3.37 5.38
CA SER A 40 -22.10 3.18 6.19
C SER A 40 -22.82 4.47 6.52
N HIS A 41 -22.11 5.60 6.57
CA HIS A 41 -22.64 6.87 7.10
C HIS A 41 -22.48 8.08 6.18
N ALA A 42 -21.78 7.97 5.04
CA ALA A 42 -21.75 9.09 4.10
C ALA A 42 -23.17 9.37 3.55
N PRO A 43 -23.67 10.61 3.62
CA PRO A 43 -25.06 10.93 3.27
C PRO A 43 -25.33 10.86 1.76
N ASN A 44 -24.29 10.92 0.93
CA ASN A 44 -24.38 10.76 -0.53
C ASN A 44 -23.04 10.33 -1.13
N GLU A 45 -23.05 9.89 -2.39
CA GLU A 45 -21.83 9.46 -3.10
C GLU A 45 -20.80 10.59 -3.25
N LYS A 46 -21.24 11.85 -3.30
CA LYS A 46 -20.37 13.01 -3.47
C LYS A 46 -19.44 13.20 -2.27
N ILE A 47 -20.00 13.12 -1.06
CA ILE A 47 -19.24 13.18 0.19
C ILE A 47 -18.36 11.94 0.34
N MET A 48 -18.86 10.76 -0.01
CA MET A 48 -18.08 9.52 -0.03
C MET A 48 -16.84 9.65 -0.93
N ALA A 49 -17.01 10.20 -2.13
CA ALA A 49 -15.95 10.43 -3.09
C ALA A 49 -14.88 11.39 -2.55
N LYS A 50 -15.28 12.50 -1.91
CA LYS A 50 -14.35 13.46 -1.28
C LYS A 50 -13.56 12.82 -0.15
N LEU A 51 -14.23 12.11 0.76
CA LEU A 51 -13.59 11.43 1.90
C LEU A 51 -12.59 10.37 1.42
N TRP A 52 -12.99 9.55 0.45
CA TRP A 52 -12.10 8.56 -0.16
C TRP A 52 -10.89 9.22 -0.84
N LEU A 53 -11.10 10.27 -1.65
CA LEU A 53 -10.01 10.93 -2.37
C LEU A 53 -8.98 11.51 -1.40
N HIS A 54 -9.44 12.18 -0.34
CA HIS A 54 -8.56 12.74 0.67
C HIS A 54 -7.74 11.64 1.37
N ALA A 55 -8.40 10.55 1.79
CA ALA A 55 -7.73 9.40 2.38
C ALA A 55 -6.68 8.80 1.44
N TYR A 56 -7.03 8.62 0.16
CA TYR A 56 -6.13 8.07 -0.84
C TYR A 56 -4.92 8.98 -1.12
N GLN A 57 -5.11 10.32 -1.09
CA GLN A 57 -4.02 11.30 -1.21
C GLN A 57 -3.05 11.30 -0.04
N LEU A 58 -3.44 10.74 1.12
CA LEU A 58 -2.52 10.55 2.24
C LEU A 58 -1.57 9.36 2.05
N GLY A 59 -1.91 8.40 1.17
CA GLY A 59 -1.13 7.19 0.91
C GLY A 59 0.37 7.43 0.66
N PRO A 60 0.76 8.34 -0.25
CA PRO A 60 2.17 8.63 -0.55
C PRO A 60 3.02 9.11 0.63
N TYR A 61 2.41 9.64 1.70
CA TYR A 61 3.16 10.13 2.87
C TYR A 61 3.65 9.02 3.79
N TRP A 62 3.05 7.83 3.73
CA TRP A 62 3.39 6.73 4.64
C TRP A 62 3.72 5.42 3.92
N VAL A 63 3.16 5.17 2.73
CA VAL A 63 3.40 3.90 2.02
C VAL A 63 4.87 3.76 1.58
N PRO A 64 5.47 4.66 0.77
CA PRO A 64 6.89 4.52 0.40
C PRO A 64 7.85 4.58 1.60
N PRO A 65 7.69 5.48 2.60
CA PRO A 65 8.54 5.51 3.78
C PRO A 65 8.52 4.25 4.63
N LEU A 66 7.46 3.44 4.57
CA LEU A 66 7.42 2.14 5.25
C LEU A 66 7.91 1.01 4.35
N ILE A 67 7.46 0.95 3.09
CA ILE A 67 7.80 -0.16 2.19
C ILE A 67 9.28 -0.16 1.80
N LEU A 68 9.85 1.00 1.44
CA LEU A 68 11.22 1.05 0.93
C LEU A 68 12.24 0.63 2.00
N PRO A 69 12.25 1.19 3.22
CA PRO A 69 13.20 0.77 4.25
C PRO A 69 12.99 -0.69 4.65
N GLY A 70 11.75 -1.16 4.80
CA GLY A 70 11.47 -2.56 5.12
C GLY A 70 11.95 -3.54 4.05
N THR A 71 11.79 -3.19 2.78
CA THR A 71 12.27 -3.99 1.64
C THR A 71 13.79 -4.05 1.62
N LEU A 72 14.44 -2.89 1.70
CA LEU A 72 15.91 -2.79 1.65
C LEU A 72 16.55 -3.49 2.85
N ALA A 73 15.98 -3.34 4.04
CA ALA A 73 16.44 -4.00 5.24
C ALA A 73 16.36 -5.53 5.12
N ASN A 74 15.22 -6.08 4.67
CA ASN A 74 15.08 -7.52 4.47
C ASN A 74 15.99 -8.05 3.34
N ALA A 75 16.16 -7.29 2.25
CA ALA A 75 17.09 -7.67 1.19
C ALA A 75 18.55 -7.70 1.68
N TYR A 76 18.93 -6.73 2.51
CA TYR A 76 20.25 -6.69 3.15
C TYR A 76 20.46 -7.86 4.12
N LEU A 77 19.47 -8.16 4.97
CA LEU A 77 19.52 -9.32 5.88
C LEU A 77 19.59 -10.65 5.13
N ALA A 78 18.87 -10.78 4.01
CA ALA A 78 18.97 -11.94 3.13
C ALA A 78 20.39 -12.09 2.53
N TYR A 79 21.01 -10.98 2.11
CA TYR A 79 22.37 -10.99 1.58
C TYR A 79 23.41 -11.44 2.61
N LEU A 80 23.26 -11.02 3.88
CA LEU A 80 24.15 -11.43 4.97
C LEU A 80 23.93 -12.87 5.45
N SER A 81 22.77 -13.47 5.14
CA SER A 81 22.41 -14.81 5.59
C SER A 81 23.06 -15.90 4.72
N PRO A 82 23.42 -17.07 5.29
CA PRO A 82 23.99 -18.18 4.52
C PRO A 82 23.08 -18.60 3.36
N ALA A 83 23.67 -18.94 2.21
CA ALA A 83 22.96 -19.13 0.94
C ALA A 83 21.81 -20.16 0.99
N GLU A 84 21.99 -21.24 1.73
CA GLU A 84 21.02 -22.34 1.84
C GLU A 84 20.23 -22.31 3.16
N SER A 85 20.26 -21.18 3.87
CA SER A 85 19.55 -21.05 5.15
C SER A 85 18.06 -20.72 4.96
N TRP A 86 17.22 -21.28 5.84
CA TRP A 86 15.82 -20.88 5.96
C TRP A 86 15.66 -19.39 6.30
N GLN A 87 16.65 -18.80 6.97
CA GLN A 87 16.70 -17.38 7.29
C GLN A 87 16.75 -16.53 6.01
N ARG A 88 17.67 -16.87 5.09
CA ARG A 88 17.78 -16.19 3.81
C ARG A 88 16.48 -16.26 3.02
N LEU A 89 15.89 -17.46 2.92
CA LEU A 89 14.60 -17.64 2.22
C LEU A 89 13.49 -16.80 2.85
N SER A 90 13.43 -16.74 4.18
CA SER A 90 12.42 -15.95 4.91
C SER A 90 12.59 -14.45 4.70
N TYR A 91 13.83 -13.93 4.75
CA TYR A 91 14.12 -12.53 4.45
C TYR A 91 13.87 -12.18 2.98
N MET A 92 14.20 -13.07 2.03
CA MET A 92 13.88 -12.89 0.62
C MET A 92 12.36 -12.85 0.39
N PHE A 93 11.62 -13.75 1.05
CA PHE A 93 10.17 -13.77 1.00
C PHE A 93 9.57 -12.48 1.58
N ALA A 94 10.08 -12.01 2.72
CA ALA A 94 9.65 -10.75 3.32
C ALA A 94 9.95 -9.54 2.40
N ALA A 95 11.16 -9.46 1.85
CA ALA A 95 11.55 -8.40 0.91
C ALA A 95 10.67 -8.41 -0.34
N GLY A 96 10.51 -9.57 -0.98
CA GLY A 96 9.67 -9.74 -2.17
C GLY A 96 8.20 -9.42 -1.90
N GLY A 97 7.66 -9.88 -0.76
CA GLY A 97 6.30 -9.62 -0.33
C GLY A 97 6.03 -8.12 -0.16
N ILE A 98 6.84 -7.42 0.63
CA ILE A 98 6.69 -5.98 0.88
C ILE A 98 6.89 -5.18 -0.40
N PHE A 99 7.90 -5.52 -1.19
CA PHE A 99 8.16 -4.87 -2.48
C PHE A 99 6.97 -5.03 -3.44
N SER A 100 6.36 -6.22 -3.45
CA SER A 100 5.22 -6.52 -4.32
C SER A 100 4.00 -5.63 -4.01
N ILE A 101 3.84 -5.21 -2.76
CA ILE A 101 2.77 -4.29 -2.34
C ILE A 101 2.91 -2.94 -3.07
N LEU A 102 4.12 -2.39 -3.16
CA LEU A 102 4.34 -1.07 -3.75
C LEU A 102 4.35 -1.12 -5.28
N LEU A 103 5.20 -1.94 -5.89
CA LEU A 103 5.37 -1.90 -7.34
C LEU A 103 4.24 -2.62 -8.09
N PRO A 104 4.17 -3.97 -8.12
CA PRO A 104 3.19 -4.67 -8.94
C PRO A 104 1.77 -4.39 -8.50
N ILE A 105 1.47 -4.43 -7.20
CA ILE A 105 0.08 -4.26 -6.74
C ILE A 105 -0.33 -2.79 -6.82
N THR A 106 0.39 -1.88 -6.16
CA THR A 106 -0.09 -0.49 -6.08
C THR A 106 0.06 0.25 -7.41
N PHE A 107 1.20 0.19 -8.09
CA PHE A 107 1.40 0.98 -9.32
C PHE A 107 0.87 0.33 -10.60
N PHE A 108 0.90 -1.01 -10.72
CA PHE A 108 0.45 -1.66 -11.97
C PHE A 108 -1.00 -2.19 -11.92
N VAL A 109 -1.53 -2.51 -10.73
CA VAL A 109 -2.92 -3.01 -10.60
C VAL A 109 -3.85 -1.94 -10.06
N MET A 110 -3.57 -1.40 -8.87
CA MET A 110 -4.48 -0.48 -8.21
C MET A 110 -4.53 0.87 -8.92
N GLU A 111 -3.38 1.45 -9.25
CA GLU A 111 -3.32 2.81 -9.79
C GLU A 111 -4.07 2.97 -11.12
N PRO A 112 -3.81 2.16 -12.17
CA PRO A 112 -4.52 2.27 -13.44
C PRO A 112 -5.91 1.61 -13.44
N GLY A 113 -6.21 0.77 -12.43
CA GLY A 113 -7.45 0.02 -12.30
C GLY A 113 -8.38 0.60 -11.24
N ILE A 114 -8.20 0.20 -9.98
CA ILE A 114 -9.09 0.53 -8.85
C ILE A 114 -9.08 2.03 -8.52
N ASN A 115 -7.91 2.59 -8.25
CA ASN A 115 -7.74 4.01 -7.93
C ASN A 115 -8.12 4.87 -9.14
N GLY A 116 -7.77 4.41 -10.35
CA GLY A 116 -8.16 5.07 -11.60
C GLY A 116 -9.66 5.16 -11.80
N ALA A 117 -10.41 4.09 -11.46
CA ALA A 117 -11.86 4.10 -11.48
C ALA A 117 -12.45 5.04 -10.40
N CYS A 118 -11.93 4.97 -9.18
CA CYS A 118 -12.39 5.83 -8.08
C CYS A 118 -12.14 7.32 -8.40
N LYS A 119 -10.96 7.68 -8.92
CA LYS A 119 -10.63 9.06 -9.37
C LYS A 119 -11.58 9.55 -10.45
N TRP A 120 -11.89 8.70 -11.44
CA TRP A 120 -12.84 9.04 -12.50
C TRP A 120 -14.24 9.28 -11.93
N LYS A 121 -14.68 8.44 -11.00
CA LYS A 121 -15.97 8.59 -10.33
C LYS A 121 -16.01 9.90 -9.53
N VAL A 122 -14.95 10.22 -8.79
CA VAL A 122 -14.82 11.50 -8.07
C VAL A 122 -14.95 12.68 -9.03
N GLN A 123 -14.20 12.68 -10.13
CA GLN A 123 -14.28 13.75 -11.12
C GLN A 123 -15.67 13.87 -11.76
N SER A 124 -16.34 12.74 -12.00
CA SER A 124 -17.70 12.73 -12.55
C SER A 124 -18.73 13.29 -11.56
N LEU A 125 -18.62 12.93 -10.27
CA LEU A 125 -19.53 13.37 -9.20
C LEU A 125 -19.28 14.82 -8.76
N LEU A 126 -18.08 15.36 -8.97
CA LEU A 126 -17.70 16.74 -8.61
C LEU A 126 -17.62 17.67 -9.82
N LYS A 127 -18.15 17.26 -10.98
CA LYS A 127 -18.11 18.04 -12.22
C LYS A 127 -18.82 19.39 -12.07
N ASP A 128 -19.89 19.43 -11.27
CA ASP A 128 -20.64 20.64 -10.94
C ASP A 128 -19.84 21.63 -10.07
N GLU A 129 -18.83 21.16 -9.35
CA GLU A 129 -17.90 21.98 -8.55
C GLU A 129 -16.64 22.41 -9.34
N ASN A 130 -16.63 22.22 -10.67
CA ASN A 130 -15.46 22.44 -11.53
C ASN A 130 -14.20 21.65 -11.12
N PHE A 131 -14.37 20.53 -10.41
CA PHE A 131 -13.24 19.68 -10.03
C PHE A 131 -12.75 18.88 -11.24
N SER A 132 -11.45 18.94 -11.50
CA SER A 132 -10.80 18.11 -12.53
C SER A 132 -9.38 17.73 -12.08
N MET A 133 -8.94 16.56 -12.51
CA MET A 133 -7.57 16.08 -12.24
C MET A 133 -6.80 16.03 -13.57
N PRO A 134 -5.57 16.56 -13.64
CA PRO A 134 -4.75 16.42 -14.83
C PRO A 134 -4.37 14.95 -15.04
N GLU A 135 -4.18 14.55 -16.29
CA GLU A 135 -3.76 13.19 -16.65
C GLU A 135 -2.31 12.92 -16.20
N THR A 136 -2.01 11.65 -15.94
CA THR A 136 -0.65 11.17 -15.68
C THR A 136 -0.35 9.88 -16.43
N THR A 137 0.91 9.48 -16.43
CA THR A 137 1.37 8.24 -17.06
C THR A 137 1.64 7.18 -16.01
N ILE A 138 1.65 5.92 -16.44
CA ILE A 138 1.98 4.77 -15.58
C ILE A 138 3.40 4.88 -14.98
N TRP A 139 4.30 5.61 -15.65
CA TRP A 139 5.68 5.85 -15.23
C TRP A 139 5.81 6.98 -14.19
N LYS A 140 4.76 7.79 -14.03
CA LYS A 140 4.68 8.88 -13.04
C LYS A 140 3.34 8.80 -12.30
N PRO A 141 3.06 7.69 -11.58
CA PRO A 141 1.81 7.57 -10.84
C PRO A 141 1.72 8.70 -9.81
N SER A 142 0.53 9.24 -9.59
CA SER A 142 0.34 10.33 -8.65
C SER A 142 -1.05 10.28 -8.06
N ALA A 143 -1.13 10.43 -6.74
CA ALA A 143 -2.41 10.50 -6.06
C ALA A 143 -3.26 11.72 -6.46
N HIS A 144 -2.62 12.76 -7.01
CA HIS A 144 -3.24 14.03 -7.41
C HIS A 144 -3.53 14.12 -8.91
N LYS A 145 -3.20 13.06 -9.68
CA LYS A 145 -3.41 13.02 -11.13
C LYS A 145 -4.16 11.76 -11.55
N HIS A 146 -4.78 11.81 -12.73
CA HIS A 146 -5.56 10.71 -13.27
C HIS A 146 -4.66 9.70 -13.97
N GLY A 147 -4.58 8.47 -13.43
CA GLY A 147 -3.82 7.36 -14.04
C GLY A 147 -4.70 6.25 -14.63
N GLY A 148 -6.02 6.39 -14.55
CA GLY A 148 -6.97 5.35 -14.92
C GLY A 148 -7.05 5.07 -16.43
N THR A 149 -7.02 3.79 -16.78
CA THR A 149 -7.24 3.30 -18.15
C THR A 149 -8.66 3.59 -18.65
N GLN A 150 -8.89 3.50 -19.96
CA GLN A 150 -10.26 3.60 -20.50
C GLN A 150 -11.21 2.54 -19.91
N LYS A 151 -10.69 1.33 -19.62
CA LYS A 151 -11.45 0.25 -18.98
C LYS A 151 -11.88 0.65 -17.56
N SER A 152 -10.99 1.24 -16.77
CA SER A 152 -11.33 1.68 -15.40
C SER A 152 -12.34 2.82 -15.40
N ARG A 153 -12.27 3.74 -16.36
CA ARG A 153 -13.25 4.84 -16.52
C ARG A 153 -14.65 4.31 -16.84
N ARG A 154 -14.75 3.40 -17.83
CA ARG A 154 -16.02 2.74 -18.17
C ARG A 154 -16.59 1.93 -17.01
N TRP A 155 -15.71 1.29 -16.22
CA TRP A 155 -16.14 0.58 -15.02
C TRP A 155 -16.70 1.55 -13.97
N ALA A 156 -16.02 2.67 -13.73
CA ALA A 156 -16.48 3.70 -12.80
C ALA A 156 -17.83 4.33 -13.18
N GLU A 157 -18.09 4.53 -14.48
CA GLU A 157 -19.39 5.05 -14.95
C GLU A 157 -20.55 4.12 -14.61
N LYS A 158 -20.31 2.81 -14.61
CA LYS A 158 -21.33 1.78 -14.36
C LYS A 158 -21.48 1.37 -12.90
N THR A 159 -20.57 1.82 -12.03
CA THR A 159 -20.43 1.33 -10.66
C THR A 159 -20.67 2.45 -9.66
N SER A 160 -21.28 2.15 -8.52
CA SER A 160 -21.47 3.12 -7.44
C SER A 160 -20.13 3.50 -6.80
N MET A 161 -20.04 4.69 -6.19
CA MET A 161 -18.84 5.04 -5.42
C MET A 161 -18.64 4.07 -4.25
N LYS A 162 -19.74 3.60 -3.65
CA LYS A 162 -19.73 2.62 -2.56
C LYS A 162 -19.04 1.31 -2.95
N GLU A 163 -19.43 0.72 -4.07
CA GLU A 163 -18.82 -0.52 -4.56
C GLU A 163 -17.35 -0.34 -4.92
N LEU A 164 -16.99 0.79 -5.53
CA LEU A 164 -15.59 1.11 -5.84
C LEU A 164 -14.73 1.20 -4.57
N VAL A 165 -15.24 1.87 -3.52
CA VAL A 165 -14.57 2.00 -2.22
C VAL A 165 -14.46 0.64 -1.51
N LEU A 166 -15.49 -0.20 -1.57
CA LEU A 166 -15.44 -1.56 -1.03
C LEU A 166 -14.43 -2.44 -1.77
N TYR A 167 -14.33 -2.31 -3.09
CA TYR A 167 -13.33 -3.03 -3.87
C TYR A 167 -11.90 -2.54 -3.56
N TRP A 168 -11.75 -1.24 -3.33
CA TRP A 168 -10.50 -0.66 -2.85
C TRP A 168 -10.11 -1.18 -1.46
N ARG A 169 -11.08 -1.31 -0.53
CA ARG A 169 -10.87 -1.96 0.77
C ARG A 169 -10.43 -3.40 0.62
N TRP A 170 -11.10 -4.20 -0.20
CA TRP A 170 -10.72 -5.61 -0.39
C TRP A 170 -9.26 -5.75 -0.83
N MET A 171 -8.79 -4.88 -1.72
CA MET A 171 -7.39 -4.86 -2.12
C MET A 171 -6.46 -4.40 -0.97
N ASN A 172 -6.89 -3.43 -0.15
CA ASN A 172 -6.15 -3.08 1.06
C ASN A 172 -6.09 -4.25 2.04
N ASP A 173 -7.15 -5.05 2.14
CA ASP A 173 -7.21 -6.22 3.00
C ASP A 173 -6.15 -7.24 2.62
N PHE A 174 -6.02 -7.49 1.31
CA PHE A 174 -4.94 -8.30 0.77
C PHE A 174 -3.55 -7.72 1.10
N ARG A 175 -3.35 -6.40 0.91
CA ARG A 175 -2.05 -5.76 1.16
C ARG A 175 -1.64 -5.81 2.63
N TRP A 176 -2.54 -5.56 3.57
CA TRP A 176 -2.18 -5.62 4.99
C TRP A 176 -1.89 -7.05 5.44
N ALA A 177 -2.62 -8.05 4.92
CA ALA A 177 -2.34 -9.45 5.20
C ALA A 177 -0.92 -9.82 4.70
N LEU A 178 -0.56 -9.41 3.49
CA LEU A 178 0.78 -9.63 2.94
C LEU A 178 1.87 -8.92 3.76
N GLY A 179 1.62 -7.68 4.18
CA GLY A 179 2.54 -6.95 5.07
C GLY A 179 2.72 -7.64 6.41
N MET A 180 1.64 -8.16 7.00
CA MET A 180 1.69 -8.90 8.26
C MET A 180 2.50 -10.20 8.12
N VAL A 181 2.25 -10.98 7.08
CA VAL A 181 3.01 -12.22 6.82
C VAL A 181 4.50 -11.91 6.60
N ALA A 182 4.83 -10.84 5.87
CA ALA A 182 6.21 -10.44 5.67
C ALA A 182 6.91 -10.02 6.98
N GLY A 183 6.20 -9.28 7.84
CA GLY A 183 6.72 -8.91 9.17
C GLY A 183 6.95 -10.12 10.07
N ILE A 184 6.04 -11.09 10.06
CA ILE A 184 6.18 -12.35 10.80
C ILE A 184 7.37 -13.17 10.25
N ALA A 185 7.51 -13.28 8.93
CA ALA A 185 8.63 -14.01 8.31
C ALA A 185 9.98 -13.38 8.65
N SER A 186 10.08 -12.05 8.60
CA SER A 186 11.29 -11.30 9.00
C SER A 186 11.60 -11.48 10.49
N GLY A 187 10.56 -11.40 11.34
CA GLY A 187 10.68 -11.60 12.78
C GLY A 187 11.16 -13.00 13.11
N TRP A 188 10.52 -14.02 12.55
CA TRP A 188 10.91 -15.41 12.73
C TRP A 188 12.37 -15.65 12.34
N ALA A 189 12.78 -15.19 11.16
CA ALA A 189 14.17 -15.30 10.69
C ALA A 189 15.18 -14.60 11.61
N THR A 190 14.78 -13.47 12.20
CA THR A 190 15.62 -12.70 13.13
C THR A 190 15.77 -13.44 14.45
N PHE A 191 14.67 -13.87 15.06
CA PHE A 191 14.69 -14.49 16.39
C PHE A 191 15.14 -15.95 16.37
N SER A 192 14.97 -16.68 15.26
CA SER A 192 15.51 -18.04 15.12
C SER A 192 17.03 -18.08 14.92
N SER A 193 17.69 -16.92 14.85
CA SER A 193 19.13 -16.77 14.66
C SER A 193 19.87 -16.31 15.92
N LEU A 194 19.11 -16.01 16.99
CA LEU A 194 19.61 -15.66 18.32
C LEU A 194 19.73 -16.92 19.17
#